data_AF-A0A3E0NQD6-F1
#
_entry.id   AF-A0A3E0NQD6-F1
#
_cell.length_a   1.000
_cell.length_b   1.000
_cell.length_c   1.000
_cell.angle_alpha   90.00
_cell.angle_beta   90.00
_cell.angle_gamma   90.00
#
_symmetry.space_group_name_H-M   'P 1'
#
loop_
_entity.id
_entity.type
_entity.pdbx_description
1 polymer ?
#
loop_
_entity_poly.entity_id
_entity_poly.type
_entity_poly.pdbx_seq_one_letter_code
_entity_poly.pdbx_strand_id
1 'polypeptide(L)'
;MSDRALGKEELVERARKHAGRAAEGRRWPAVGGAVLVAGLCSLLPSPAGMSVLAAAGGAAAALAQRSSVQVERFEFSRLDRSYDSIVDELAPVQVGPATVLLRSPSHRLDLHGHQVELVRGSAGDGLGAVLTLDVSGSGLLEADVSLGTVRSQLADELVLPRQEIRVVGRISVARGEEGYLVRPLELPEQIEVRIESRLARQLFVICRPMTLVLVNMDCVELERSLSRIRVPLPAAGDAYLLPYAEVSEAERLAFERFLDG
;
A
#
# COMPACT_ATOMS: atom_id res chain seq x y z
N MET A 1 -26.37 10.84 38.11
CA MET A 1 -25.89 10.33 36.81
C MET A 1 -26.18 11.41 35.79
N SER A 2 -25.17 12.20 35.43
CA SER A 2 -25.33 13.38 34.56
C SER A 2 -24.30 13.25 33.44
N ASP A 3 -24.79 12.88 32.25
CA ASP A 3 -24.03 12.92 31.01
C ASP A 3 -23.72 14.37 30.67
N ARG A 4 -22.46 14.77 30.90
CA ARG A 4 -21.94 16.03 30.36
C ARG A 4 -21.46 15.76 28.94
N ALA A 5 -22.20 16.31 27.98
CA ALA A 5 -21.76 16.45 26.60
C ALA A 5 -20.42 17.21 26.58
N LEU A 6 -19.34 16.50 26.24
CA LEU A 6 -18.03 17.09 25.98
C LEU A 6 -18.16 17.99 24.74
N GLY A 7 -17.91 19.29 24.93
CA GLY A 7 -17.97 20.27 23.86
C GLY A 7 -16.99 19.95 22.74
N LYS A 8 -17.37 20.25 21.49
CA LYS A 8 -16.57 20.01 20.29
C LYS A 8 -15.13 20.55 20.39
N GLU A 9 -14.92 21.61 21.17
CA GLU A 9 -13.59 22.19 21.44
C GLU A 9 -12.67 21.23 22.22
N GLU A 10 -13.19 20.46 23.18
CA GLU A 10 -12.37 19.52 23.95
C GLU A 10 -11.95 18.29 23.11
N LEU A 11 -12.75 17.94 22.10
CA LEU A 11 -12.43 16.91 21.10
C LEU A 11 -11.31 17.36 20.15
N VAL A 12 -11.36 18.62 19.68
CA VAL A 12 -10.31 19.21 18.83
C VAL A 12 -9.00 19.37 19.60
N GLU A 13 -9.06 19.76 20.87
CA GLU A 13 -7.87 19.95 21.70
C GLU A 13 -7.21 18.62 22.10
N ARG A 14 -8.00 17.56 22.36
CA ARG A 14 -7.46 16.19 22.52
C ARG A 14 -6.84 15.66 21.23
N ALA A 15 -7.43 15.94 20.06
CA ALA A 15 -6.85 15.54 18.77
C ALA A 15 -5.49 16.22 18.51
N ARG A 16 -5.35 17.53 18.78
CA ARG A 16 -4.07 18.24 18.70
C ARG A 16 -3.02 17.67 19.64
N LYS A 17 -3.41 17.34 20.88
CA LYS A 17 -2.48 16.84 21.91
C LYS A 17 -1.96 15.42 21.60
N HIS A 18 -2.74 14.60 20.90
CA HIS A 18 -2.29 13.29 20.42
C HIS A 18 -1.47 13.38 19.13
N ALA A 19 -1.79 14.31 18.22
CA ALA A 19 -0.99 14.55 17.02
C ALA A 19 0.44 15.03 17.34
N GLY A 20 0.59 15.88 18.36
CA GLY A 20 1.90 16.41 18.78
C GLY A 20 2.86 15.38 19.39
N ARG A 21 2.37 14.23 19.88
CA ARG A 21 3.23 13.14 20.41
C ARG A 21 3.56 12.05 19.38
N ALA A 22 2.82 11.97 18.28
CA ALA A 22 3.11 11.03 17.20
C ALA A 22 4.15 11.58 16.19
N ALA A 23 4.33 12.90 16.13
CA ALA A 23 5.16 13.56 15.13
C ALA A 23 6.69 13.55 15.42
N GLU A 24 7.12 13.17 16.62
CA GLU A 24 8.53 13.26 17.03
C GLU A 24 9.33 11.96 16.79
N GLY A 25 8.70 10.90 16.27
CA GLY A 25 9.27 9.56 16.33
C GLY A 25 9.54 8.81 15.04
N ARG A 26 8.97 9.17 13.87
CA ARG A 26 9.18 8.42 12.61
C ARG A 26 8.55 9.18 11.43
N ARG A 27 9.36 9.91 10.65
CA ARG A 27 8.96 10.48 9.36
C ARG A 27 8.99 9.36 8.32
N TRP A 28 7.85 8.76 8.03
CA TRP A 28 7.73 7.84 6.90
C TRP A 28 7.51 8.65 5.61
N PRO A 29 8.32 8.47 4.55
CA PRO A 29 8.02 9.05 3.25
C PRO A 29 6.77 8.37 2.64
N ALA A 30 5.86 9.19 2.15
CA ALA A 30 4.53 8.82 1.71
C ALA A 30 4.55 8.15 0.32
N VAL A 31 4.97 6.89 0.20
CA VAL A 31 4.88 6.16 -1.06
C VAL A 31 4.69 4.65 -0.77
N GLY A 32 3.49 4.09 -0.98
CA GLY A 32 3.35 2.62 -0.98
C GLY A 32 1.96 2.03 -0.74
N GLY A 33 1.45 1.30 -1.74
CA GLY A 33 1.04 -0.12 -1.65
C GLY A 33 -0.42 -0.64 -1.84
N ALA A 34 -0.77 -1.38 -2.93
CA ALA A 34 -1.85 -2.42 -3.13
C ALA A 34 -2.36 -2.84 -4.60
N VAL A 35 -1.93 -3.91 -5.30
CA VAL A 35 -2.67 -4.38 -6.53
C VAL A 35 -3.74 -5.40 -6.12
N LEU A 36 -4.87 -5.40 -6.87
CA LEU A 36 -5.76 -6.51 -7.30
C LEU A 36 -7.12 -6.65 -6.55
N VAL A 37 -8.26 -7.11 -7.10
CA VAL A 37 -8.72 -7.71 -8.39
C VAL A 37 -10.19 -7.28 -8.60
N ALA A 38 -10.69 -7.18 -9.84
CA ALA A 38 -12.07 -7.59 -10.14
C ALA A 38 -12.17 -8.09 -11.60
N GLY A 39 -12.59 -9.34 -11.81
CA GLY A 39 -12.71 -9.91 -13.15
C GLY A 39 -13.29 -11.32 -13.19
N LEU A 40 -14.45 -11.53 -12.54
CA LEU A 40 -15.21 -12.79 -12.61
C LEU A 40 -16.70 -12.44 -12.70
N CYS A 41 -17.26 -12.40 -13.92
CA CYS A 41 -18.68 -12.64 -14.19
C CYS A 41 -18.98 -12.60 -15.70
N SER A 42 -18.91 -13.75 -16.37
CA SER A 42 -19.60 -13.94 -17.66
C SER A 42 -19.76 -15.43 -17.97
N LEU A 43 -20.78 -16.03 -17.35
CA LEU A 43 -21.42 -17.27 -17.80
C LEU A 43 -22.93 -17.00 -17.79
N LEU A 44 -23.49 -16.71 -18.97
CA LEU A 44 -24.93 -16.66 -19.21
C LEU A 44 -25.28 -17.76 -20.23
N PRO A 45 -26.21 -18.67 -19.93
CA PRO A 45 -26.80 -19.56 -20.92
C PRO A 45 -27.90 -18.84 -21.71
N SER A 46 -27.94 -19.08 -23.02
CA SER A 46 -29.06 -18.71 -23.90
C SER A 46 -30.30 -19.57 -23.61
N PRO A 47 -31.50 -18.97 -23.67
CA PRO A 47 -32.65 -19.68 -24.20
C PRO A 47 -33.28 -18.94 -25.39
N ALA A 48 -33.44 -19.69 -26.47
CA ALA A 48 -34.33 -19.34 -27.57
C ALA A 48 -35.79 -19.58 -27.15
N GLY A 49 -36.71 -18.69 -27.53
CA GLY A 49 -38.14 -19.02 -27.59
C GLY A 49 -39.13 -17.92 -27.22
N MET A 50 -39.74 -17.35 -28.27
CA MET A 50 -41.11 -16.84 -28.38
C MET A 50 -41.56 -15.52 -27.70
N SER A 51 -42.10 -14.67 -28.58
CA SER A 51 -42.72 -13.36 -28.38
C SER A 51 -44.14 -13.40 -27.82
N VAL A 52 -44.53 -12.40 -27.03
CA VAL A 52 -45.91 -11.86 -26.92
C VAL A 52 -45.87 -10.33 -26.74
N LEU A 53 -46.80 -9.64 -27.43
CA LEU A 53 -47.00 -8.19 -27.55
C LEU A 53 -47.76 -7.53 -26.36
N ALA A 54 -47.42 -6.25 -26.10
CA ALA A 54 -48.29 -5.07 -25.80
C ALA A 54 -49.23 -5.10 -24.55
N ALA A 55 -49.54 -4.04 -23.79
CA ALA A 55 -49.32 -2.59 -23.85
C ALA A 55 -49.51 -1.94 -22.46
N ALA A 56 -48.92 -0.75 -22.29
CA ALA A 56 -49.38 0.42 -21.53
C ALA A 56 -49.68 0.34 -20.01
N GLY A 57 -49.00 1.22 -19.24
CA GLY A 57 -49.65 1.87 -18.10
C GLY A 57 -48.78 2.16 -16.88
N GLY A 58 -48.01 3.26 -16.92
CA GLY A 58 -47.80 4.13 -15.77
C GLY A 58 -46.80 3.70 -14.68
N ALA A 59 -45.92 4.65 -14.33
CA ALA A 59 -45.11 4.68 -13.10
C ALA A 59 -43.92 3.69 -12.99
N ALA A 60 -42.92 3.85 -13.85
CA ALA A 60 -41.57 3.30 -13.61
C ALA A 60 -40.45 4.34 -13.88
N ALA A 61 -40.74 5.63 -13.67
CA ALA A 61 -39.78 6.73 -13.85
C ALA A 61 -39.28 7.31 -12.51
N ALA A 62 -39.29 6.53 -11.44
CA ALA A 62 -38.70 6.90 -10.16
C ALA A 62 -37.71 5.81 -9.76
N LEU A 63 -36.51 6.22 -9.35
CA LEU A 63 -35.41 5.39 -8.82
C LEU A 63 -34.43 4.77 -9.84
N ALA A 64 -34.20 5.43 -10.98
CA ALA A 64 -32.84 5.45 -11.54
C ALA A 64 -32.07 6.62 -10.94
N GLN A 65 -32.05 6.70 -9.60
CA GLN A 65 -31.14 7.59 -8.88
C GLN A 65 -29.77 6.95 -9.00
N ARG A 66 -29.17 7.14 -10.18
CA ARG A 66 -27.81 6.75 -10.51
C ARG A 66 -26.93 7.33 -9.42
N SER A 67 -26.52 6.48 -8.49
CA SER A 67 -25.31 6.72 -7.72
C SER A 67 -24.20 6.89 -8.76
N SER A 68 -23.93 8.13 -9.16
CA SER A 68 -22.83 8.44 -10.04
C SER A 68 -21.57 8.20 -9.24
N VAL A 69 -21.02 7.00 -9.38
CA VAL A 69 -19.67 6.70 -8.90
C VAL A 69 -18.75 7.68 -9.61
N GLN A 70 -18.28 8.69 -8.87
CA GLN A 70 -17.30 9.64 -9.40
C GLN A 70 -15.92 9.01 -9.25
N VAL A 71 -15.25 8.84 -10.38
CA VAL A 71 -13.87 8.36 -10.43
C VAL A 71 -13.02 9.48 -10.99
N GLU A 72 -12.03 9.94 -10.24
CA GLU A 72 -11.09 10.96 -10.67
C GLU A 72 -9.66 10.47 -10.46
N ARG A 73 -8.76 10.91 -11.34
CA ARG A 73 -7.35 10.53 -11.34
C ARG A 73 -6.51 11.74 -11.00
N PHE A 74 -5.57 11.55 -10.09
CA PHE A 74 -4.64 12.57 -9.64
C PHE A 74 -3.22 12.08 -9.81
N GLU A 75 -2.35 13.00 -10.15
CA GLU A 75 -0.90 12.84 -10.19
C GLU A 75 -0.32 14.04 -9.46
N PHE A 76 0.70 13.83 -8.62
CA PHE A 76 1.33 14.87 -7.80
C PHE A 76 2.81 14.92 -8.13
N SER A 77 3.14 15.54 -9.25
CA SER A 77 4.47 15.50 -9.89
C SER A 77 5.69 15.74 -8.96
N ARG A 78 5.53 16.48 -7.85
CA ARG A 78 6.60 16.73 -6.88
C ARG A 78 7.00 15.51 -6.03
N LEU A 79 6.13 14.51 -5.96
CA LEU A 79 6.41 13.25 -5.29
C LEU A 79 7.33 12.34 -6.13
N ASP A 80 7.44 12.56 -7.43
CA ASP A 80 8.28 11.77 -8.34
C ASP A 80 9.75 12.16 -8.18
N ARG A 81 10.41 11.49 -7.24
CA ARG A 81 11.81 11.73 -6.88
C ARG A 81 12.45 10.48 -6.29
N SER A 82 13.74 10.61 -6.02
CA SER A 82 14.49 9.60 -5.28
C SER A 82 14.30 9.78 -3.77
N TYR A 83 14.14 8.66 -3.09
CA TYR A 83 13.97 8.56 -1.64
C TYR A 83 15.04 7.63 -1.10
N ASP A 84 15.81 8.11 -0.13
CA ASP A 84 16.86 7.35 0.53
C ASP A 84 16.39 6.89 1.91
N SER A 85 16.81 5.68 2.32
CA SER A 85 16.63 5.18 3.69
C SER A 85 15.18 5.18 4.21
N ILE A 86 14.26 4.57 3.45
CA ILE A 86 12.85 4.40 3.79
C ILE A 86 12.64 3.33 4.87
N VAL A 87 13.32 2.18 4.76
CA VAL A 87 13.14 1.02 5.65
C VAL A 87 14.48 0.40 6.04
N ASP A 88 14.85 0.54 7.31
CA ASP A 88 16.13 -0.02 7.81
C ASP A 88 16.04 -1.54 8.07
N GLU A 89 14.92 -2.01 8.63
CA GLU A 89 14.71 -3.40 9.01
C GLU A 89 13.48 -4.00 8.31
N LEU A 90 13.68 -5.17 7.69
CA LEU A 90 12.61 -5.94 7.04
C LEU A 90 12.11 -7.04 7.98
N ALA A 91 10.87 -7.48 7.76
CA ALA A 91 10.29 -8.58 8.53
C ALA A 91 11.16 -9.85 8.39
N PRO A 92 11.42 -10.58 9.49
CA PRO A 92 12.26 -11.78 9.45
C PRO A 92 11.57 -12.88 8.63
N VAL A 93 12.37 -13.55 7.79
CA VAL A 93 11.92 -14.70 7.00
C VAL A 93 12.25 -15.97 7.77
N GLN A 94 11.23 -16.74 8.15
CA GLN A 94 11.37 -18.02 8.85
C GLN A 94 11.11 -19.17 7.88
N VAL A 95 12.10 -20.04 7.70
CA VAL A 95 11.98 -21.25 6.86
C VAL A 95 12.45 -22.46 7.65
N GLY A 96 11.49 -23.19 8.23
CA GLY A 96 11.79 -24.30 9.13
C GLY A 96 12.59 -23.83 10.36
N PRO A 97 13.75 -24.44 10.68
CA PRO A 97 14.61 -24.00 11.79
C PRO A 97 15.51 -22.79 11.44
N ALA A 98 15.51 -22.34 10.19
CA ALA A 98 16.31 -21.21 9.75
C ALA A 98 15.54 -19.89 9.97
N THR A 99 16.20 -18.91 10.58
CA THR A 99 15.72 -17.53 10.64
C THR A 99 16.69 -16.66 9.84
N VAL A 100 16.16 -15.92 8.86
CA VAL A 100 16.91 -14.94 8.08
C VAL A 100 16.37 -13.56 8.43
N LEU A 101 17.20 -12.75 9.08
CA LEU A 101 16.92 -11.34 9.32
C LEU A 101 17.54 -10.52 8.19
N LEU A 102 16.72 -9.80 7.44
CA LEU A 102 17.15 -8.96 6.33
C LEU A 102 17.19 -7.51 6.77
N ARG A 103 18.31 -6.84 6.45
CA ARG A 103 18.56 -5.43 6.76
C ARG A 103 19.05 -4.71 5.51
N SER A 104 18.64 -3.47 5.33
CA SER A 104 19.11 -2.66 4.21
C SER A 104 19.65 -1.32 4.70
N PRO A 105 20.92 -1.26 5.15
CA PRO A 105 21.48 -0.08 5.81
C PRO A 105 21.58 1.13 4.88
N SER A 106 21.66 0.90 3.57
CA SER A 106 21.64 1.94 2.55
C SER A 106 20.83 1.46 1.37
N HIS A 107 19.76 2.18 1.04
CA HIS A 107 18.97 1.92 -0.15
C HIS A 107 18.36 3.22 -0.67
N ARG A 108 18.08 3.21 -1.97
CA ARG A 108 17.47 4.29 -2.73
C ARG A 108 16.30 3.71 -3.52
N LEU A 109 15.15 4.34 -3.37
CA LEU A 109 13.94 4.09 -4.15
C LEU A 109 13.73 5.29 -5.08
N ASP A 110 13.69 5.04 -6.37
CA ASP A 110 13.34 6.03 -7.39
C ASP A 110 11.87 5.85 -7.76
N LEU A 111 11.04 6.85 -7.46
CA LEU A 111 9.67 6.94 -7.94
C LEU A 111 9.67 7.69 -9.28
N HIS A 112 9.41 6.98 -10.38
CA HIS A 112 9.38 7.55 -11.73
C HIS A 112 8.04 8.21 -12.05
N GLY A 113 6.98 7.72 -11.41
CA GLY A 113 5.64 8.20 -11.61
C GLY A 113 4.70 7.54 -10.62
N HIS A 114 3.61 8.23 -10.33
CA HIS A 114 2.50 7.66 -9.59
C HIS A 114 1.17 8.21 -10.09
N GLN A 115 0.12 7.44 -9.86
CA GLN A 115 -1.25 7.82 -10.20
C GLN A 115 -2.18 7.40 -9.07
N VAL A 116 -3.03 8.29 -8.60
CA VAL A 116 -4.05 8.01 -7.59
C VAL A 116 -5.42 8.10 -8.23
N GLU A 117 -6.12 6.98 -8.35
CA GLU A 117 -7.55 6.96 -8.70
C GLU A 117 -8.37 7.01 -7.41
N LEU A 118 -9.18 8.05 -7.25
CA LEU A 118 -10.13 8.16 -6.15
C LEU A 118 -11.55 7.88 -6.63
N VAL A 119 -12.24 7.04 -5.88
CA VAL A 119 -13.60 6.61 -6.15
C VAL A 119 -14.50 7.05 -5.01
N ARG A 120 -15.45 7.92 -5.32
CA ARG A 120 -16.48 8.35 -4.39
C ARG A 120 -17.65 7.36 -4.42
N GLY A 121 -17.81 6.62 -3.33
CA GLY A 121 -18.95 5.71 -3.13
C GLY A 121 -20.23 6.45 -2.75
N SER A 122 -21.37 5.75 -2.80
CA SER A 122 -22.69 6.30 -2.48
C SER A 122 -23.04 6.31 -0.98
N ALA A 123 -22.23 5.69 -0.12
CA ALA A 123 -22.46 5.66 1.33
C ALA A 123 -21.15 5.55 2.14
N GLY A 124 -20.90 6.53 3.02
CA GLY A 124 -19.83 6.53 4.03
C GLY A 124 -18.75 7.61 3.85
N ASP A 125 -18.07 7.95 4.95
CA ASP A 125 -17.05 9.03 5.05
C ASP A 125 -15.67 8.67 4.41
N GLY A 126 -15.61 7.63 3.58
CA GLY A 126 -14.37 7.08 3.03
C GLY A 126 -14.38 7.00 1.51
N LEU A 127 -13.26 7.37 0.91
CA LEU A 127 -12.99 7.28 -0.52
C LEU A 127 -12.33 5.93 -0.82
N GLY A 128 -12.80 5.26 -1.86
CA GLY A 128 -12.01 4.19 -2.47
C GLY A 128 -10.78 4.80 -3.13
N ALA A 129 -9.61 4.19 -2.94
CA ALA A 129 -8.37 4.69 -3.51
C ALA A 129 -7.63 3.55 -4.23
N VAL A 130 -7.10 3.85 -5.40
CA VAL A 130 -6.17 2.99 -6.13
C VAL A 130 -4.96 3.83 -6.47
N LEU A 131 -3.87 3.66 -5.72
CA LEU A 131 -2.59 4.28 -6.08
C LEU A 131 -1.83 3.35 -7.06
N THR A 132 -1.05 3.85 -7.98
CA THR A 132 -0.20 3.07 -8.87
C THR A 132 1.15 3.74 -8.84
N LEU A 133 2.21 2.96 -8.66
CA LEU A 133 3.57 3.44 -8.47
C LEU A 133 4.47 2.78 -9.51
N ASP A 134 5.24 3.56 -10.26
CA ASP A 134 6.32 3.06 -11.10
C ASP A 134 7.65 3.31 -10.37
N VAL A 135 8.24 2.24 -9.85
CA VAL A 135 9.41 2.33 -8.97
C VAL A 135 10.58 1.51 -9.49
N SER A 136 11.79 2.01 -9.25
CA SER A 136 13.02 1.22 -9.30
C SER A 136 13.89 1.57 -8.11
N GLY A 137 15.04 0.93 -7.97
CA GLY A 137 15.96 1.30 -6.91
C GLY A 137 17.16 0.41 -6.82
N SER A 138 17.99 0.70 -5.84
CA SER A 138 19.18 -0.08 -5.51
C SER A 138 19.54 0.08 -4.04
N GLY A 139 20.38 -0.81 -3.52
CA GLY A 139 20.87 -0.71 -2.15
C GLY A 139 21.83 -1.81 -1.79
N LEU A 140 22.16 -1.87 -0.51
CA LEU A 140 22.88 -2.98 0.11
C LEU A 140 21.86 -3.80 0.91
N LEU A 141 21.88 -5.11 0.74
CA LEU A 141 21.11 -6.05 1.54
C LEU A 141 22.07 -6.88 2.39
N GLU A 142 21.88 -6.83 3.69
CA GLU A 142 22.57 -7.66 4.67
C GLU A 142 21.59 -8.72 5.20
N ALA A 143 22.05 -9.96 5.29
CA ALA A 143 21.29 -11.08 5.79
C ALA A 143 22.02 -11.74 6.95
N ASP A 144 21.43 -11.68 8.13
CA ASP A 144 21.86 -12.44 9.29
C ASP A 144 21.10 -13.76 9.32
N VAL A 145 21.81 -14.85 9.07
CA VAL A 145 21.27 -16.20 8.96
C VAL A 145 21.59 -16.95 10.24
N SER A 146 20.55 -17.40 10.93
CA SER A 146 20.66 -18.23 12.12
C SER A 146 20.05 -19.61 11.88
N LEU A 147 20.86 -20.66 12.06
CA LEU A 147 20.44 -22.06 11.96
C LEU A 147 20.97 -22.82 13.18
N GLY A 148 20.13 -22.96 14.21
CA GLY A 148 20.55 -23.54 15.48
C GLY A 148 21.69 -22.74 16.12
N THR A 149 22.87 -23.34 16.25
CA THR A 149 24.08 -22.69 16.80
C THR A 149 24.93 -21.99 15.74
N VAL A 150 24.67 -22.21 14.45
CA VAL A 150 25.41 -21.59 13.35
C VAL A 150 24.82 -20.23 13.05
N ARG A 151 25.68 -19.20 13.01
CA ARG A 151 25.34 -17.85 12.57
C ARG A 151 26.25 -17.46 11.42
N SER A 152 25.68 -16.90 10.36
CA SER A 152 26.41 -16.37 9.22
C SER A 152 25.82 -15.04 8.82
N GLN A 153 26.68 -14.11 8.42
CA GLN A 153 26.27 -12.84 7.82
C GLN A 153 26.61 -12.89 6.34
N LEU A 154 25.68 -12.47 5.50
CA LEU A 154 25.86 -12.33 4.06
C LEU A 154 25.51 -10.89 3.69
N ALA A 155 26.23 -10.31 2.74
CA ALA A 155 25.94 -8.99 2.22
C ALA A 155 26.01 -9.03 0.70
N ASP A 156 25.07 -8.35 0.05
CA ASP A 156 25.02 -8.29 -1.40
C ASP A 156 24.32 -7.02 -1.88
N GLU A 157 24.53 -6.70 -3.16
CA GLU A 157 23.82 -5.62 -3.82
C GLU A 157 22.35 -6.01 -4.02
N LEU A 158 21.47 -5.10 -3.61
CA LEU A 158 20.04 -5.15 -3.86
C LEU A 158 19.75 -4.33 -5.11
N VAL A 159 19.15 -4.95 -6.11
CA VAL A 159 18.60 -4.24 -7.25
C VAL A 159 17.09 -4.39 -7.22
N LEU A 160 16.41 -3.24 -7.27
CA LEU A 160 14.96 -3.19 -7.43
C LEU A 160 14.69 -2.87 -8.91
N PRO A 161 14.43 -3.88 -9.75
CA PRO A 161 14.14 -3.63 -11.16
C PRO A 161 12.88 -2.76 -11.29
N ARG A 162 12.83 -1.97 -12.36
CA ARG A 162 11.67 -1.13 -12.65
C ARG A 162 10.41 -1.97 -12.72
N GLN A 163 9.44 -1.66 -11.88
CA GLN A 163 8.18 -2.39 -11.80
C GLN A 163 7.03 -1.49 -11.35
N GLU A 164 5.83 -1.87 -11.76
CA GLU A 164 4.61 -1.21 -11.34
C GLU A 164 4.05 -1.89 -10.09
N ILE A 165 3.80 -1.10 -9.05
CA ILE A 165 3.13 -1.50 -7.82
C ILE A 165 1.81 -0.73 -7.76
N ARG A 166 0.71 -1.44 -7.98
CA ARG A 166 -0.62 -0.87 -7.71
C ARG A 166 -0.91 -0.92 -6.22
N VAL A 167 -1.90 -0.12 -5.82
CA VAL A 167 -2.43 0.48 -4.56
C VAL A 167 -3.91 0.53 -4.05
N VAL A 168 -4.72 -0.52 -3.99
CA VAL A 168 -6.10 -0.54 -3.52
C VAL A 168 -6.24 -0.42 -2.00
N GLY A 169 -7.00 0.58 -1.58
CA GLY A 169 -7.45 0.74 -0.21
C GLY A 169 -8.68 1.64 -0.11
N ARG A 170 -9.00 2.01 1.12
CA ARG A 170 -9.94 3.08 1.43
C ARG A 170 -9.26 4.09 2.32
N ILE A 171 -9.48 5.36 2.05
CA ILE A 171 -8.90 6.47 2.80
C ILE A 171 -9.98 7.45 3.21
N SER A 172 -9.77 8.18 4.29
CA SER A 172 -10.44 9.46 4.52
C SER A 172 -9.44 10.58 4.34
N VAL A 173 -9.92 11.69 3.79
CA VAL A 173 -9.11 12.88 3.53
C VAL A 173 -9.75 14.06 4.24
N ALA A 174 -8.99 14.72 5.09
CA ALA A 174 -9.40 15.95 5.76
C ALA A 174 -8.46 17.10 5.37
N ARG A 175 -9.03 18.29 5.21
CA ARG A 175 -8.26 19.50 4.96
C ARG A 175 -7.64 19.99 6.28
N GLY A 176 -6.37 20.35 6.24
CA GLY A 176 -5.64 20.97 7.35
C GLY A 176 -4.99 22.28 6.91
N GLU A 177 -4.36 22.99 7.85
CA GLU A 177 -3.67 24.26 7.56
C GLU A 177 -2.41 24.08 6.69
N GLU A 178 -1.73 22.94 6.84
CA GLU A 178 -0.44 22.66 6.19
C GLU A 178 -0.55 21.71 4.98
N GLY A 179 -1.75 21.17 4.72
CA GLY A 179 -1.96 20.18 3.67
C GLY A 179 -3.21 19.32 3.86
N TYR A 180 -3.19 18.13 3.28
CA TYR A 180 -4.25 17.14 3.42
C TYR A 180 -3.85 16.08 4.44
N LEU A 181 -4.68 15.87 5.46
CA LEU A 181 -4.55 14.73 6.35
C LEU A 181 -5.24 13.53 5.72
N VAL A 182 -4.44 12.56 5.29
CA VAL A 182 -4.93 11.32 4.71
C VAL A 182 -4.82 10.22 5.75
N ARG A 183 -5.93 9.53 6.00
CA ARG A 183 -5.99 8.42 6.95
C ARG A 183 -6.43 7.16 6.20
N PRO A 184 -5.61 6.09 6.17
CA PRO A 184 -6.06 4.79 5.69
C PRO A 184 -7.17 4.27 6.60
N LEU A 185 -8.30 3.89 6.01
CA LEU A 185 -9.38 3.16 6.66
C LEU A 185 -9.22 1.66 6.42
N GLU A 186 -8.85 1.30 5.19
CA GLU A 186 -8.56 -0.07 4.77
C GLU A 186 -7.33 -0.03 3.86
N LEU A 187 -6.29 -0.80 4.19
CA LEU A 187 -5.05 -0.92 3.43
C LEU A 187 -4.48 -2.32 3.71
N PRO A 188 -3.83 -3.01 2.75
CA PRO A 188 -3.13 -4.23 3.11
C PRO A 188 -1.99 -3.94 4.10
N GLU A 189 -1.64 -4.93 4.89
CA GLU A 189 -0.57 -4.79 5.90
C GLU A 189 0.82 -4.68 5.25
N GLN A 190 0.96 -5.21 4.03
CA GLN A 190 2.24 -5.31 3.33
C GLN A 190 2.02 -5.36 1.81
N ILE A 191 3.06 -4.98 1.07
CA ILE A 191 3.15 -5.19 -0.37
C ILE A 191 4.33 -6.08 -0.72
N GLU A 192 4.18 -6.85 -1.79
CA GLU A 192 5.28 -7.63 -2.36
C GLU A 192 5.98 -6.83 -3.44
N VAL A 193 7.30 -6.76 -3.33
CA VAL A 193 8.17 -6.08 -4.27
C VAL A 193 9.20 -7.07 -4.80
N ARG A 194 9.33 -7.17 -6.12
CA ARG A 194 10.34 -8.06 -6.71
C ARG A 194 11.71 -7.43 -6.59
N ILE A 195 12.69 -8.23 -6.20
CA ILE A 195 14.08 -7.79 -6.08
C ILE A 195 15.00 -8.76 -6.78
N GLU A 196 16.16 -8.25 -7.18
CA GLU A 196 17.25 -9.02 -7.74
C GLU A 196 18.44 -8.92 -6.81
N SER A 197 18.89 -10.08 -6.31
CA SER A 197 20.06 -10.21 -5.47
C SER A 197 20.70 -11.58 -5.72
N ARG A 198 22.02 -11.66 -5.66
CA ARG A 198 22.79 -12.91 -5.66
C ARG A 198 22.71 -13.63 -4.31
N LEU A 199 22.24 -12.97 -3.26
CA LEU A 199 22.11 -13.51 -1.91
C LEU A 199 21.24 -14.78 -1.88
N ALA A 200 20.16 -14.83 -2.68
CA ALA A 200 19.35 -16.04 -2.85
C ALA A 200 20.15 -17.24 -3.35
N ARG A 201 21.04 -17.03 -4.34
CA ARG A 201 21.93 -18.09 -4.86
C ARG A 201 22.98 -18.51 -3.84
N GLN A 202 23.54 -17.56 -3.09
CA GLN A 202 24.50 -17.86 -2.03
C GLN A 202 23.86 -18.69 -0.91
N LEU A 203 22.64 -18.33 -0.50
CA LEU A 203 21.86 -19.08 0.48
C LEU A 203 21.49 -20.47 -0.03
N PHE A 204 21.16 -20.61 -1.32
CA PHE A 204 20.88 -21.91 -1.92
C PHE A 204 22.09 -22.85 -1.88
N VAL A 205 23.30 -22.34 -2.15
CA VAL A 205 24.55 -23.12 -2.05
C VAL A 205 24.79 -23.63 -0.62
N ILE A 206 24.43 -22.83 0.39
CA ILE A 206 24.51 -23.19 1.81
C ILE A 206 23.39 -24.18 2.20
N CYS A 207 22.19 -24.01 1.64
CA CYS A 207 21.01 -24.83 1.93
C CYS A 207 21.17 -26.29 1.44
N ARG A 208 21.68 -26.49 0.23
CA ARG A 208 21.77 -27.80 -0.44
C ARG A 208 22.55 -28.89 0.33
N PRO A 209 23.73 -28.65 0.94
CA PRO A 209 24.39 -29.67 1.73
C PRO A 209 23.66 -29.98 3.05
N MET A 210 22.88 -29.04 3.59
CA MET A 210 22.22 -29.19 4.89
C MET A 210 20.90 -29.96 4.83
N THR A 211 20.21 -29.96 3.69
CA THR A 211 19.02 -30.80 3.48
C THR A 211 19.33 -32.29 3.57
N LEU A 212 20.58 -32.70 3.35
CA LEU A 212 21.02 -34.10 3.47
C LEU A 212 21.24 -34.55 4.92
N VAL A 213 21.45 -33.61 5.86
CA VAL A 213 21.95 -33.94 7.21
C VAL A 213 20.95 -33.64 8.32
N LEU A 214 20.19 -32.54 8.24
CA LEU A 214 19.53 -31.99 9.43
C LEU A 214 18.00 -31.86 9.36
N VAL A 215 17.40 -31.41 8.26
CA VAL A 215 15.93 -31.23 8.15
C VAL A 215 15.54 -31.15 6.66
N ASN A 216 14.32 -31.55 6.29
CA ASN A 216 13.68 -31.21 5.00
C ASN A 216 13.49 -29.69 4.86
N MET A 217 14.57 -28.96 4.58
CA MET A 217 14.55 -27.53 4.31
C MET A 217 14.14 -27.30 2.86
N ASP A 218 13.07 -26.54 2.63
CA ASP A 218 12.62 -26.20 1.28
C ASP A 218 13.48 -25.06 0.70
N CYS A 219 14.61 -25.43 0.10
CA CYS A 219 15.52 -24.46 -0.52
C CYS A 219 14.86 -23.68 -1.67
N VAL A 220 13.84 -24.24 -2.31
CA VAL A 220 13.13 -23.59 -3.43
C VAL A 220 12.22 -22.49 -2.88
N GLU A 221 11.51 -22.74 -1.79
CA GLU A 221 10.70 -21.72 -1.13
C GLU A 221 11.55 -20.61 -0.52
N LEU A 222 12.73 -20.93 0.02
CA LEU A 222 13.69 -19.92 0.48
C LEU A 222 14.15 -19.02 -0.67
N GLU A 223 14.56 -19.59 -1.80
CA GLU A 223 14.97 -18.82 -2.98
C GLU A 223 13.84 -17.92 -3.48
N ARG A 224 12.60 -18.45 -3.56
CA ARG A 224 11.42 -17.69 -3.95
C ARG A 224 11.13 -16.54 -2.98
N SER A 225 11.22 -16.80 -1.68
CA SER A 225 11.01 -15.79 -0.63
C SER A 225 12.06 -14.68 -0.65
N LEU A 226 13.27 -14.96 -1.13
CA LEU A 226 14.35 -13.97 -1.25
C LEU A 226 14.29 -13.16 -2.55
N SER A 227 13.50 -13.61 -3.53
CA SER A 227 13.24 -12.86 -4.76
C SER A 227 12.12 -11.82 -4.62
N ARG A 228 11.38 -11.86 -3.50
CA ARG A 228 10.25 -10.98 -3.21
C ARG A 228 10.34 -10.47 -1.77
N ILE A 229 10.52 -9.18 -1.59
CA ILE A 229 10.48 -8.56 -0.27
C ILE A 229 9.05 -8.14 0.04
N ARG A 230 8.63 -8.38 1.28
CA ARG A 230 7.40 -7.82 1.84
C ARG A 230 7.72 -6.52 2.55
N VAL A 231 7.24 -5.41 2.01
CA VAL A 231 7.40 -4.09 2.59
C VAL A 231 6.16 -3.79 3.44
N PRO A 232 6.31 -3.55 4.75
CA PRO A 232 5.17 -3.23 5.61
C PRO A 232 4.59 -1.86 5.23
N LEU A 233 3.27 -1.76 5.21
CA LEU A 233 2.58 -0.49 5.05
C LEU A 233 2.19 0.10 6.40
N PRO A 234 1.93 1.43 6.48
CA PRO A 234 1.38 2.04 7.68
C PRO A 234 0.09 1.35 8.10
N ALA A 235 -0.11 1.19 9.41
CA ALA A 235 -1.31 0.59 9.93
C ALA A 235 -2.55 1.43 9.56
N ALA A 236 -3.68 0.75 9.35
CA ALA A 236 -4.95 1.44 9.18
C ALA A 236 -5.25 2.31 10.42
N GLY A 237 -5.70 3.54 10.18
CA GLY A 237 -5.98 4.54 11.22
C GLY A 237 -4.87 5.58 11.41
N ASP A 238 -3.62 5.28 11.07
CA ASP A 238 -2.50 6.22 11.18
C ASP A 238 -2.60 7.29 10.09
N ALA A 239 -2.82 8.53 10.50
CA ALA A 239 -2.94 9.65 9.57
C ALA A 239 -1.56 10.16 9.15
N TYR A 240 -1.40 10.43 7.86
CA TYR A 240 -0.23 11.08 7.29
C TYR A 240 -0.60 12.41 6.61
N LEU A 241 0.32 13.36 6.64
CA LEU A 241 0.16 14.67 6.03
C LEU A 241 0.72 14.62 4.61
N LEU A 242 -0.10 14.99 3.62
CA LEU A 242 0.34 15.40 2.29
C LEU A 242 0.47 16.93 2.31
N PRO A 243 1.69 17.49 2.44
CA PRO A 243 1.89 18.93 2.59
C PRO A 243 1.51 19.68 1.32
N TYR A 244 1.00 20.90 1.44
CA TYR A 244 0.77 21.76 0.27
C TYR A 244 2.05 22.06 -0.51
N ALA A 245 3.21 22.00 0.13
CA ALA A 245 4.50 22.15 -0.55
C ALA A 245 4.76 21.04 -1.59
N GLU A 246 4.16 19.86 -1.42
CA GLU A 246 4.29 18.71 -2.32
C GLU A 246 3.19 18.66 -3.39
N VAL A 247 2.28 19.64 -3.41
CA VAL A 247 1.15 19.71 -4.35
C VAL A 247 1.19 21.05 -5.07
N SER A 248 1.22 21.05 -6.40
CA SER A 248 1.12 22.30 -7.17
C SER A 248 -0.24 22.95 -6.99
N GLU A 249 -0.34 24.25 -7.25
CA GLU A 249 -1.62 24.97 -7.11
C GLU A 249 -2.72 24.41 -8.02
N ALA A 250 -2.37 24.02 -9.25
CA ALA A 250 -3.32 23.42 -10.20
C ALA A 250 -3.83 22.04 -9.72
N GLU A 251 -2.92 21.18 -9.25
CA GLU A 251 -3.26 19.88 -8.67
C GLU A 251 -4.15 20.06 -7.41
N ARG A 252 -3.80 21.04 -6.56
CA ARG A 252 -4.54 21.39 -5.34
C ARG A 252 -5.98 21.79 -5.65
N LEU A 253 -6.19 22.68 -6.63
CA LEU A 253 -7.52 23.14 -7.04
C LEU A 253 -8.34 22.02 -7.69
N ALA A 254 -7.72 21.12 -8.45
CA ALA A 254 -8.40 19.93 -8.97
C ALA A 254 -8.86 19.01 -7.84
N PHE A 255 -7.95 18.71 -6.92
CA PHE A 255 -8.23 17.85 -5.77
C PHE A 255 -9.29 18.45 -4.84
N GLU A 256 -9.25 19.76 -4.58
CA GLU A 256 -10.27 20.45 -3.77
C GLU A 256 -11.65 20.39 -4.40
N ARG A 257 -11.77 20.60 -5.71
CA ARG A 257 -13.04 20.47 -6.44
C ARG A 257 -13.60 19.06 -6.33
N PHE A 258 -12.74 18.04 -6.45
CA PHE A 258 -13.16 16.66 -6.26
C PHE A 258 -13.67 16.42 -4.84
N LEU A 259 -13.00 16.96 -3.82
CA LEU A 259 -13.41 16.79 -2.42
C LEU A 259 -14.71 17.53 -2.08
N ASP A 260 -15.00 18.68 -2.71
CA ASP A 260 -16.23 19.47 -2.50
C ASP A 260 -17.46 19.00 -3.29
N GLY A 261 -17.25 18.24 -4.38
CA GLY A 261 -18.33 17.58 -5.14
C GLY A 261 -19.10 16.56 -4.30
#